data_AF-A0A0M6YHN3-F1
#
_entry.id   AF-A0A0M6YHN3-F1
#
_cell.length_a   1.000
_cell.length_b   1.000
_cell.length_c   1.000
_cell.angle_alpha   90.00
_cell.angle_beta   90.00
_cell.angle_gamma   90.00
#
_symmetry.space_group_name_H-M   'P 1'
#
loop_
_entity.id
_entity.type
_entity.pdbx_description
1 polymer ?
#
loop_
_entity_poly.entity_id
_entity_poly.type
_entity_poly.pdbx_seq_one_letter_code
_entity_poly.pdbx_strand_id
1 'polypeptide(L)' 'MTGELDDTGRMLLALLGENGRRSVASLARALNLSRTAVQDRMGRLERDGWIEYIWS' A
#
# COMPACT_ATOMS: atom_id res chain seq x y z
N MET A 1 -10.59 -9.64 14.19
CA MET A 1 -10.88 -8.22 14.50
C MET A 1 -10.48 -7.41 13.28
N THR A 2 -11.43 -6.63 12.78
CA THR A 2 -11.53 -5.99 11.47
C THR A 2 -10.23 -5.38 10.95
N GLY A 3 -9.89 -5.64 9.68
CA GLY A 3 -8.78 -5.02 8.97
C GLY A 3 -8.95 -3.51 8.93
N GLU A 4 -8.39 -2.82 9.91
CA GLU A 4 -8.54 -1.39 10.04
C GLU A 4 -7.64 -0.71 9.01
N LEU A 5 -8.28 -0.02 8.06
CA LEU A 5 -7.62 0.83 7.09
C LEU A 5 -7.05 2.04 7.84
N ASP A 6 -5.85 1.91 8.38
CA ASP A 6 -5.16 2.98 9.07
C ASP A 6 -4.71 4.09 8.12
N ASP A 7 -4.28 5.23 8.67
CA ASP A 7 -3.95 6.41 7.87
C ASP A 7 -2.90 6.13 6.80
N THR A 8 -1.92 5.28 7.12
CA THR A 8 -0.92 4.84 6.14
C THR A 8 -1.56 4.01 5.03
N GLY A 9 -2.47 3.09 5.36
CA GLY A 9 -3.23 2.32 4.38
C GLY A 9 -4.06 3.21 3.46
N ARG A 10 -4.74 4.22 4.01
CA ARG A 10 -5.49 5.22 3.22
C ARG A 10 -4.60 5.97 2.24
N MET A 11 -3.45 6.48 2.73
CA MET A 11 -2.51 7.21 1.87
C MET A 11 -1.93 6.31 0.78
N LEU A 12 -1.61 5.06 1.12
CA LEU A 12 -1.11 4.08 0.16
C LEU A 12 -2.14 3.80 -0.94
N LEU A 13 -3.41 3.62 -0.58
CA LEU A 13 -4.51 3.48 -1.55
C LEU A 13 -4.67 4.72 -2.43
N ALA A 14 -4.61 5.92 -1.86
CA ALA A 14 -4.69 7.16 -2.63
C ALA A 14 -3.56 7.26 -3.66
N LEU A 15 -2.31 6.97 -3.24
CA LEU A 15 -1.14 7.00 -4.13
C LEU A 15 -1.20 5.95 -5.24
N LEU A 16 -1.79 4.77 -4.96
CA LEU A 16 -2.03 3.73 -5.95
C LEU A 16 -3.20 4.08 -6.89
N GLY A 17 -4.26 4.73 -6.37
CA GLY A 17 -5.38 5.22 -7.18
C GLY A 17 -4.97 6.31 -8.16
N GLU A 18 -4.05 7.19 -7.76
CA GLU A 18 -3.46 8.21 -8.65
C GLU A 18 -2.58 7.59 -9.74
N ASN A 19 -1.82 6.54 -9.40
CA ASN A 19 -0.96 5.84 -10.35
C ASN A 19 -0.67 4.41 -9.88
N GLY A 20 -1.46 3.45 -10.37
CA GLY A 20 -1.32 2.03 -10.02
C GLY A 20 -0.02 1.40 -10.51
N ARG A 21 0.75 2.10 -11.37
CA ARG A 21 2.07 1.68 -11.87
C ARG A 21 3.24 2.18 -11.00
N ARG A 22 2.98 2.77 -9.83
CA ARG A 22 4.06 3.21 -8.94
C ARG A 22 4.78 2.02 -8.32
N SER A 23 6.11 2.07 -8.39
CA SER A 23 6.95 1.09 -7.70
C SER A 23 6.90 1.27 -6.18
N VAL A 24 7.12 0.17 -5.45
CA VAL A 24 7.23 0.15 -3.98
C VAL A 24 8.23 1.19 -3.46
N ALA A 25 9.34 1.41 -4.17
CA ALA A 25 10.34 2.40 -3.80
C ALA A 25 9.82 3.85 -3.90
N SER A 26 8.95 4.15 -4.87
CA SER A 26 8.31 5.45 -4.99
C SER A 26 7.30 5.68 -3.87
N LEU A 27 6.50 4.66 -3.53
CA LEU A 27 5.53 4.70 -2.44
C LEU A 27 6.22 4.89 -1.09
N ALA A 28 7.31 4.14 -0.84
CA ALA A 28 8.13 4.25 0.36
C ALA A 28 8.67 5.67 0.56
N ARG A 29 9.19 6.30 -0.51
CA ARG A 29 9.64 7.71 -0.45
C ARG A 29 8.51 8.68 -0.17
N ALA A 30 7.36 8.51 -0.82
CA ALA A 30 6.21 9.40 -0.65
C ALA A 30 5.56 9.30 0.74
N LEU A 31 5.60 8.12 1.35
CA LEU A 31 5.07 7.86 2.69
C LEU A 31 6.11 8.05 3.80
N ASN A 32 7.38 8.35 3.45
CA ASN A 32 8.51 8.39 4.37
C ASN A 32 8.65 7.09 5.21
N LEU A 33 8.53 5.94 4.54
CA LEU A 33 8.60 4.61 5.15
C LEU A 33 9.71 3.78 4.51
N SER A 34 10.11 2.70 5.19
CA SER A 34 10.96 1.67 4.59
C SER A 34 10.19 0.86 3.54
N ARG A 35 10.90 0.25 2.59
CA ARG A 35 10.28 -0.63 1.59
C ARG A 35 9.55 -1.81 2.24
N THR A 36 10.16 -2.42 3.26
CA THR A 36 9.56 -3.53 4.03
C THR A 36 8.27 -3.09 4.71
N ALA A 37 8.24 -1.92 5.33
CA ALA A 37 7.02 -1.40 5.94
C ALA A 37 5.90 -1.20 4.90
N VAL A 38 6.22 -0.70 3.70
CA VAL A 38 5.25 -0.59 2.60
C VAL A 38 4.78 -1.97 2.12
N GLN A 39 5.68 -2.95 1.99
CA GLN A 39 5.31 -4.33 1.62
C GLN A 39 4.39 -4.98 2.64
N ASP A 40 4.67 -4.85 3.94
CA ASP A 40 3.82 -5.37 5.00
C ASP A 40 2.43 -4.71 5.00
N ARG A 41 2.38 -3.41 4.68
CA ARG A 41 1.14 -2.64 4.55
C ARG A 41 0.33 -3.10 3.35
N MET A 42 0.95 -3.22 2.16
CA MET A 42 0.30 -3.76 0.97
C MET A 42 -0.22 -5.16 1.21
N GLY A 43 0.56 -6.05 1.84
CA GLY A 43 0.13 -7.41 2.15
C GLY A 43 -1.03 -7.45 3.16
N ARG A 44 -1.14 -6.47 4.07
CA ARG A 44 -2.35 -6.32 4.91
C ARG A 44 -3.55 -5.89 4.08
N LEU A 45 -3.40 -4.85 3.27
CA LEU A 45 -4.48 -4.36 2.39
C LEU A 45 -4.98 -5.44 1.44
N GLU A 46 -4.09 -6.28 0.92
CA GLU A 46 -4.45 -7.42 0.07
C GLU A 46 -5.22 -8.50 0.84
N ARG A 47 -4.74 -8.91 2.02
CA ARG A 47 -5.46 -9.87 2.87
C ARG A 47 -6.83 -9.38 3.29
N ASP A 48 -6.96 -8.07 3.49
CA ASP A 48 -8.19 -7.39 3.87
C ASP A 48 -9.09 -7.09 2.66
N GLY A 49 -8.65 -7.38 1.43
CA GLY A 49 -9.42 -7.23 0.19
C GLY A 49 -9.48 -5.81 -0.38
N TRP A 50 -8.63 -4.90 0.10
CA TRP A 50 -8.58 -3.50 -0.38
C TRP A 50 -7.80 -3.34 -1.69
N ILE A 51 -6.83 -4.20 -1.99
CA ILE A 51 -6.05 -4.18 -3.24
C ILE A 51 -5.90 -5.58 -3.82
N GLU A 52 -5.87 -5.69 -5.15
CA GLU A 52 -5.59 -6.92 -5.89
C GLU A 52 -4.24 -6.78 -6.59
N TYR A 53 -3.31 -7.72 -6.37
CA TYR A 53 -1.92 -7.58 -6.83
C TYR A 53 -1.76 -7.95 -8.30
N ILE A 54 -1.76 -6.96 -9.21
CA ILE A 54 -1.38 -7.12 -10.63
C ILE A 54 0.06 -6.62 -10.82
N TRP A 55 1.04 -7.29 -10.24
CA TRP A 55 2.46 -6.99 -10.46
C TRP A 55 3.30 -8.26 -10.47
N SER A 56 3.20 -9.01 -11.57
CA SER A 56 4.23 -9.97 -11.98
C SER A 56 4.70 -9.63 -13.39
#